data_AF-A0A0K0FXP4-F1
#
_entry.id   AF-A0A0K0FXP4-F1
#
_cell.length_a   1.000
_cell.length_b   1.000
_cell.length_c   1.000
_cell.angle_alpha   90.00
_cell.angle_beta   90.00
_cell.angle_gamma   90.00
#
_symmetry.space_group_name_H-M   'P 1'
#
loop_
_entity.id
_entity.type
_entity.pdbx_description
1 polymer ?
#
loop_
_entity_poly.entity_id
_entity_poly.type
_entity_poly.pdbx_seq_one_letter_code
_entity_poly.pdbx_strand_id
1 'polypeptide(L)'
;MRQDCQAVCVYLVINKLIIHITAYPGIVRAMRYYVIVEVIKKALISTLTKKIILYYQLKMPILALQIKCNLNGVEKLYPDDNESFRWYLKLKCSSCGEEEDKWKYVVFEETQDTIKGRSECHLIEKCPLCGRQNTLEIRDNSFKEYVSEKNEEFQTIVEFDCRGIEPTAFDFRNHWVAVAAESGAVFDDVDLSEGLWTDYDEKMERCVEISELESKFTILKK
;
A
#
# COMPACT_ATOMS: atom_id res chain seq x y z
N MET A 1 50.52 23.32 37.94
CA MET A 1 49.32 22.53 38.34
C MET A 1 48.24 22.78 37.31
N ARG A 2 47.85 21.76 36.53
CA ARG A 2 46.82 21.86 35.49
C ARG A 2 45.48 22.05 36.19
N GLN A 3 44.78 23.15 35.93
CA GLN A 3 43.39 23.30 36.35
C GLN A 3 42.52 22.42 35.46
N ASP A 4 41.82 21.48 36.08
CA ASP A 4 40.88 20.59 35.42
C ASP A 4 39.73 21.40 34.80
N CYS A 5 39.71 21.49 33.47
CA CYS A 5 38.59 22.03 32.72
C CYS A 5 37.39 21.06 32.82
N GLN A 6 36.56 21.18 33.85
CA GLN A 6 35.32 20.41 33.94
C GLN A 6 34.34 20.86 32.83
N ALA A 7 33.86 19.91 32.04
CA ALA A 7 32.81 20.14 31.05
C ALA A 7 31.47 20.41 31.77
N VAL A 8 30.68 21.35 31.26
CA VAL A 8 29.37 21.69 31.81
C VAL A 8 28.29 21.07 30.92
N CYS A 9 27.35 20.33 31.51
CA CYS A 9 26.17 19.82 30.82
C CYS A 9 25.03 20.84 30.85
N VAL A 10 24.43 21.10 29.69
CA VAL A 10 23.21 21.91 29.56
C VAL A 10 22.10 21.04 28.96
N TYR A 11 20.93 21.07 29.59
CA TYR A 11 19.73 20.41 29.13
C TYR A 11 18.79 21.44 28.52
N LEU A 12 18.40 21.24 27.26
CA LEU A 12 17.39 22.04 26.57
C LEU A 12 16.14 21.17 26.34
N VAL A 13 14.99 21.64 26.81
CA VAL A 13 13.70 20.99 26.58
C VAL A 13 12.92 21.75 25.53
N ILE A 14 12.64 21.13 24.38
CA ILE A 14 11.91 21.75 23.27
C ILE A 14 10.91 20.74 22.70
N ASN A 15 9.61 21.06 22.69
CA ASN A 15 8.53 20.18 22.20
C ASN A 15 8.63 18.73 22.69
N LYS A 16 8.86 18.55 24.01
CA LYS A 16 9.06 17.26 24.68
C LYS A 16 10.33 16.48 24.32
N LEU A 17 11.24 17.03 23.49
CA LEU A 17 12.59 16.50 23.30
C LEU A 17 13.55 17.10 24.32
N ILE A 18 14.40 16.26 24.92
CA ILE A 18 15.51 16.68 25.79
C ILE A 18 16.81 16.57 24.99
N ILE A 19 17.49 17.69 24.80
CA ILE A 19 18.78 17.76 24.09
C ILE A 19 19.90 17.94 25.13
N HIS A 20 20.86 17.01 25.13
CA HIS A 20 22.02 17.02 26.01
C HIS A 20 23.23 17.64 25.30
N ILE A 21 23.79 18.71 25.85
CA ILE A 21 24.97 19.39 25.28
C ILE A 21 26.07 19.46 26.34
N THR A 22 27.22 18.88 26.04
CA THR A 22 28.45 18.94 26.85
C THR A 22 29.39 19.99 26.26
N ALA A 23 29.75 21.04 27.00
CA ALA A 23 30.65 22.09 26.51
C ALA A 23 31.68 22.54 27.56
N TYR A 24 32.87 22.96 27.12
CA TYR A 24 33.93 23.49 27.98
C TYR A 24 33.71 24.97 28.34
N PRO A 25 34.14 25.44 29.53
CA PRO A 25 33.77 26.76 30.08
C PRO A 25 34.08 27.97 29.17
N GLY A 26 35.19 27.92 28.41
CA GLY A 26 35.62 29.01 27.51
C GLY A 26 34.72 29.20 26.27
N ILE A 27 33.92 28.20 25.94
CA ILE A 27 33.05 28.18 24.77
C ILE A 27 31.62 28.71 25.11
N VAL A 28 31.26 28.72 26.41
CA VAL A 28 29.91 29.02 26.91
C VAL A 28 29.49 30.48 26.68
N ARG A 29 30.44 31.43 26.54
CA ARG A 29 30.12 32.85 26.29
C ARG A 29 29.89 33.19 24.81
N ALA A 30 30.43 32.42 23.87
CA ALA A 30 30.29 32.67 22.42
C ALA A 30 29.30 31.72 21.71
N MET A 31 29.03 30.53 22.27
CA MET A 31 28.08 29.57 21.69
C MET A 31 26.60 29.81 22.03
N ARG A 32 26.29 30.84 22.82
CA ARG A 32 24.98 30.99 23.48
C ARG A 32 23.78 31.24 22.56
N TYR A 33 24.00 31.65 21.32
CA TYR A 33 22.90 31.90 20.38
C TYR A 33 23.06 31.11 19.09
N TYR A 34 24.22 31.22 18.42
CA TYR A 34 24.37 30.67 17.07
C TYR A 34 24.23 29.13 17.02
N VAL A 35 24.90 28.40 17.91
CA VAL A 35 24.86 26.92 17.95
C VAL A 35 23.48 26.41 18.37
N ILE A 36 22.85 27.07 19.33
CA ILE A 36 21.49 26.74 19.78
C ILE A 36 20.48 26.97 18.66
N VAL A 37 20.56 28.11 17.95
CA VAL A 37 19.70 28.41 16.79
C VAL A 37 19.89 27.38 15.68
N GLU A 38 21.12 26.95 15.41
CA GLU A 38 21.40 25.98 14.34
C GLU A 38 20.90 24.56 14.67
N VAL A 39 21.04 24.13 15.93
CA VAL A 39 20.48 22.86 16.41
C VAL A 39 18.95 22.90 16.42
N ILE A 40 18.34 24.01 16.85
CA ILE A 40 16.90 24.22 16.81
C ILE A 40 16.38 24.25 15.38
N LYS A 41 17.05 24.95 14.46
CA LYS A 41 16.72 24.95 13.03
C LYS A 41 16.78 23.53 12.47
N LYS A 42 17.84 22.77 12.71
CA LYS A 42 17.95 21.37 12.25
C LYS A 42 16.87 20.46 12.84
N ALA A 43 16.56 20.59 14.13
CA ALA A 43 15.51 19.80 14.78
C ALA A 43 14.09 20.18 14.30
N LEU A 44 13.81 21.47 14.12
CA LEU A 44 12.55 21.97 13.56
C LEU A 44 12.41 21.55 12.09
N ILE A 45 13.46 21.67 11.28
CA ILE A 45 13.48 21.20 9.89
C ILE A 45 13.24 19.69 9.86
N SER A 46 13.93 18.89 10.68
CA SER A 46 13.73 17.43 10.78
C SER A 46 12.32 17.03 11.21
N THR A 47 11.72 17.77 12.15
CA THR A 47 10.35 17.51 12.61
C THR A 47 9.32 17.95 11.57
N LEU A 48 9.53 19.09 10.92
CA LEU A 48 8.67 19.59 9.84
C LEU A 48 8.77 18.67 8.63
N THR A 49 9.95 18.23 8.21
CA THR A 49 10.11 17.28 7.11
C THR A 49 9.48 15.94 7.43
N LYS A 50 9.63 15.40 8.64
CA LYS A 50 8.89 14.19 9.06
C LYS A 50 7.38 14.39 9.02
N LYS A 51 6.87 15.51 9.55
CA LYS A 51 5.42 15.80 9.55
C LYS A 51 4.88 16.01 8.13
N ILE A 52 5.68 16.62 7.25
CA ILE A 52 5.38 16.79 5.82
C ILE A 52 5.42 15.45 5.09
N ILE A 53 6.43 14.60 5.33
CA ILE A 53 6.55 13.26 4.73
C ILE A 53 5.38 12.39 5.20
N LEU A 54 5.07 12.35 6.50
CA LEU A 54 3.90 11.67 7.04
C LEU A 54 2.61 12.21 6.44
N TYR A 55 2.48 13.52 6.28
CA TYR A 55 1.33 14.14 5.63
C TYR A 55 1.18 13.73 4.16
N TYR A 56 2.29 13.65 3.40
CA TYR A 56 2.27 13.20 2.01
C TYR A 56 2.06 11.69 1.89
N GLN A 57 2.61 10.87 2.80
CA GLN A 57 2.36 9.43 2.87
C GLN A 57 0.90 9.12 3.23
N LEU A 58 0.28 9.92 4.09
CA LEU A 58 -1.13 9.78 4.44
C LEU A 58 -2.08 10.36 3.39
N LYS A 59 -1.62 11.32 2.56
CA LYS A 59 -2.44 11.91 1.48
C LYS A 59 -2.37 11.15 0.15
N MET A 60 -1.36 10.32 -0.05
CA MET A 60 -1.15 9.52 -1.27
C MET A 60 -0.61 8.14 -0.87
N PRO A 61 -1.44 7.30 -0.21
CA PRO A 61 -1.02 5.97 0.20
C PRO A 61 -0.92 5.04 -1.03
N ILE A 62 0.09 4.16 -0.99
CA ILE A 62 0.07 2.95 -1.82
C ILE A 62 -0.65 1.88 -1.00
N LEU A 63 -1.68 1.28 -1.58
CA LEU A 63 -2.45 0.20 -0.97
C LEU A 63 -2.19 -1.09 -1.72
N ALA A 64 -1.70 -2.11 -1.02
CA ALA A 64 -1.58 -3.46 -1.54
C ALA A 64 -2.87 -4.22 -1.30
N LEU A 65 -3.45 -4.78 -2.36
CA LEU A 65 -4.47 -5.81 -2.26
C LEU A 65 -3.80 -7.12 -1.92
N GLN A 66 -4.18 -7.68 -0.78
CA GLN A 66 -3.79 -9.01 -0.36
C GLN A 66 -5.00 -9.92 -0.40
N ILE A 67 -4.83 -11.10 -0.98
CA ILE A 67 -5.85 -12.16 -0.95
C ILE A 67 -5.36 -13.33 -0.12
N LYS A 68 -6.30 -14.11 0.38
CA LYS A 68 -6.09 -15.39 1.03
C LYS A 68 -7.15 -16.35 0.49
N CYS A 69 -6.75 -17.57 0.18
CA CYS A 69 -7.66 -18.66 -0.16
C CYS A 69 -7.04 -19.98 0.30
N ASN A 70 -7.85 -21.04 0.26
CA ASN A 70 -7.39 -22.40 0.42
C ASN A 70 -7.24 -23.04 -0.97
N LEU A 71 -6.01 -23.38 -1.33
CA LEU A 71 -5.65 -24.12 -2.54
C LEU A 71 -5.52 -25.61 -2.22
N ASN A 72 -6.42 -26.43 -2.77
CA ASN A 72 -6.34 -27.88 -2.67
C ASN A 72 -6.06 -28.48 -4.06
N GLY A 73 -4.89 -29.09 -4.24
CA GLY A 73 -4.44 -29.61 -5.53
C GLY A 73 -4.00 -28.54 -6.54
N VAL A 74 -4.02 -27.26 -6.16
CA VAL A 74 -3.59 -26.11 -6.99
C VAL A 74 -2.26 -25.57 -6.44
N GLU A 75 -1.29 -25.30 -7.32
CA GLU A 75 -0.01 -24.68 -7.01
C GLU A 75 -0.09 -23.17 -7.02
N LYS A 76 -0.76 -22.59 -8.02
CA LYS A 76 -0.87 -21.14 -8.12
C LYS A 76 -2.15 -20.67 -8.79
N LEU A 77 -2.54 -19.45 -8.42
CA LEU A 77 -3.70 -18.71 -8.92
C LEU A 77 -3.28 -17.29 -9.33
N TYR A 78 -3.64 -16.86 -10.54
CA TYR A 78 -3.32 -15.52 -11.06
C TYR A 78 -4.34 -15.05 -12.11
N PRO A 79 -4.44 -13.74 -12.38
CA PRO A 79 -5.27 -13.22 -13.47
C PRO A 79 -4.86 -13.79 -14.83
N ASP A 80 -5.81 -14.06 -15.72
CA ASP A 80 -5.52 -14.51 -17.09
C ASP A 80 -4.61 -13.56 -17.88
N ASP A 81 -4.88 -12.26 -17.78
CA ASP A 81 -4.08 -11.19 -18.36
C ASP A 81 -4.04 -9.98 -17.42
N ASN A 82 -2.86 -9.69 -16.86
CA ASN A 82 -2.67 -8.57 -15.95
C ASN A 82 -3.00 -7.19 -16.59
N GLU A 83 -2.93 -7.06 -17.91
CA GLU A 83 -3.22 -5.79 -18.59
C GLU A 83 -4.73 -5.53 -18.71
N SER A 84 -5.51 -6.55 -19.08
CA SER A 84 -6.95 -6.44 -19.33
C SER A 84 -7.84 -6.91 -18.16
N PHE A 85 -7.28 -7.50 -17.10
CA PHE A 85 -8.04 -7.98 -15.95
C PHE A 85 -8.79 -6.85 -15.23
N ARG A 86 -10.04 -7.14 -14.86
CA ARG A 86 -10.93 -6.17 -14.20
C ARG A 86 -10.86 -6.30 -12.69
N TRP A 87 -10.20 -5.36 -12.05
CA TRP A 87 -10.15 -5.25 -10.60
C TRP A 87 -11.43 -4.62 -10.06
N TYR A 88 -12.39 -5.44 -9.61
CA TYR A 88 -13.66 -4.96 -9.05
C TYR A 88 -13.49 -4.53 -7.59
N LEU A 89 -13.67 -3.23 -7.33
CA LEU A 89 -13.41 -2.57 -6.07
C LEU A 89 -14.64 -1.80 -5.57
N LYS A 90 -14.89 -1.83 -4.26
CA LYS A 90 -15.62 -0.75 -3.58
C LYS A 90 -14.63 0.29 -3.12
N LEU A 91 -15.05 1.55 -3.22
CA LEU A 91 -14.17 2.69 -3.01
C LEU A 91 -14.79 3.70 -2.05
N LYS A 92 -13.95 4.23 -1.17
CA LYS A 92 -14.31 5.23 -0.16
C LYS A 92 -13.54 6.51 -0.37
N CYS A 93 -14.21 7.65 -0.34
CA CYS A 93 -13.55 8.95 -0.41
C CYS A 93 -12.82 9.28 0.90
N SER A 94 -11.50 9.41 0.86
CA SER A 94 -10.68 9.77 2.03
C SER A 94 -10.99 11.15 2.60
N SER A 95 -11.64 12.02 1.84
CA SER A 95 -11.90 13.41 2.24
C SER A 95 -13.18 13.59 3.06
N CYS A 96 -14.24 12.84 2.74
CA CYS A 96 -15.56 13.00 3.38
C CYS A 96 -16.13 11.68 3.92
N GLY A 97 -15.49 10.54 3.62
CA GLY A 97 -15.89 9.23 4.09
C GLY A 97 -16.99 8.56 3.25
N GLU A 98 -17.50 9.22 2.20
CA GLU A 98 -18.53 8.67 1.32
C GLU A 98 -18.06 7.39 0.64
N GLU A 99 -18.89 6.35 0.67
CA GLU A 99 -18.64 5.04 0.07
C GLU A 99 -19.93 4.60 -0.63
N GLU A 100 -19.85 4.40 -1.95
CA GLU A 100 -20.99 3.89 -2.73
C GLU A 100 -21.06 2.37 -2.64
N ASP A 101 -22.26 1.81 -2.54
CA ASP A 101 -22.49 0.36 -2.54
C ASP A 101 -22.39 -0.28 -3.95
N LYS A 102 -21.72 0.38 -4.89
CA LYS A 102 -21.58 -0.07 -6.28
C LYS A 102 -20.16 -0.54 -6.52
N TRP A 103 -20.03 -1.72 -7.09
CA TRP A 103 -18.76 -2.21 -7.61
C TRP A 103 -18.32 -1.36 -8.80
N LYS A 104 -17.08 -0.87 -8.74
CA LYS A 104 -16.40 -0.21 -9.86
C LYS A 104 -15.24 -1.10 -10.27
N TYR A 105 -14.91 -1.13 -11.56
CA TYR A 105 -13.74 -1.87 -12.02
C TYR A 105 -12.62 -0.92 -12.40
N VAL A 106 -11.39 -1.40 -12.32
CA VAL A 106 -10.19 -0.73 -12.80
C VAL A 106 -9.41 -1.75 -13.63
N VAL A 107 -8.94 -1.34 -14.81
CA VAL A 107 -8.14 -2.16 -15.74
C VAL A 107 -6.81 -1.45 -15.96
N PHE A 108 -5.71 -2.20 -16.11
CA PHE A 108 -4.38 -1.62 -16.25
C PHE A 108 -4.14 -0.99 -17.63
N GLU A 109 -4.67 -1.60 -18.70
CA GLU A 109 -4.64 -1.02 -20.05
C GLU A 109 -5.48 0.27 -20.16
N GLU A 110 -6.56 0.40 -19.38
CA GLU A 110 -7.47 1.54 -19.48
C GLU A 110 -6.90 2.78 -18.75
N THR A 111 -6.13 3.60 -19.47
CA THR A 111 -5.59 4.85 -18.94
C THR A 111 -6.44 6.07 -19.32
N GLN A 112 -6.47 7.05 -18.41
CA GLN A 112 -7.18 8.31 -18.57
C GLN A 112 -6.28 9.47 -18.17
N ASP A 113 -6.31 10.53 -18.99
CA ASP A 113 -5.59 11.76 -18.71
C ASP A 113 -6.22 12.55 -17.57
N THR A 114 -5.41 12.91 -16.58
CA THR A 114 -5.84 13.84 -15.54
C THR A 114 -6.07 15.24 -16.10
N ILE A 115 -6.95 16.05 -15.46
CA ILE A 115 -7.31 17.42 -15.91
C ILE A 115 -6.10 18.34 -16.15
N LYS A 116 -4.96 18.05 -15.49
CA LYS A 116 -3.73 18.84 -15.63
C LYS A 116 -2.70 18.23 -16.59
N GLY A 117 -2.99 17.09 -17.21
CA GLY A 117 -2.10 16.38 -18.15
C GLY A 117 -0.74 16.00 -17.54
N ARG A 118 -0.68 15.80 -16.22
CA ARG A 118 0.60 15.56 -15.50
C ARG A 118 0.85 14.09 -15.19
N SER A 119 -0.18 13.26 -15.23
CA SER A 119 -0.11 11.83 -14.95
C SER A 119 -1.29 11.13 -15.59
N GLU A 120 -1.05 9.92 -16.09
CA GLU A 120 -2.06 8.94 -16.49
C GLU A 120 -2.59 8.25 -15.23
N CYS A 121 -3.88 7.91 -15.21
CA CYS A 121 -4.52 7.18 -14.12
C CYS A 121 -5.48 6.15 -14.70
N HIS A 122 -5.77 5.09 -13.95
CA HIS A 122 -6.64 4.01 -14.42
C HIS A 122 -8.11 4.24 -14.04
N LEU A 123 -8.35 5.08 -13.03
CA LEU A 123 -9.67 5.53 -12.64
C LEU A 123 -9.64 7.00 -12.24
N ILE A 124 -10.58 7.78 -12.80
CA ILE A 124 -10.85 9.16 -12.40
C ILE A 124 -12.33 9.27 -12.05
N GLU A 125 -12.64 9.69 -10.83
CA GLU A 125 -14.03 9.90 -10.43
C GLU A 125 -14.23 11.10 -9.53
N LYS A 126 -15.45 11.65 -9.56
CA LYS A 126 -15.84 12.76 -8.70
C LYS A 126 -16.70 12.23 -7.57
N CYS A 127 -16.30 12.49 -6.33
CA CYS A 127 -17.07 12.12 -5.16
C CYS A 127 -18.46 12.78 -5.22
N PRO A 128 -19.56 12.01 -5.12
CA PRO A 128 -20.91 12.55 -5.23
C PRO A 128 -21.27 13.48 -4.07
N LEU A 129 -20.67 13.28 -2.89
CA LEU A 129 -20.96 14.07 -1.69
C LEU A 129 -20.18 15.39 -1.67
N CYS A 130 -18.84 15.35 -1.69
CA CYS A 130 -18.01 16.55 -1.52
C CYS A 130 -17.51 17.16 -2.83
N GLY A 131 -17.79 16.53 -3.98
CA GLY A 131 -17.38 17.00 -5.31
C GLY A 131 -15.88 16.93 -5.58
N ARG A 132 -15.08 16.34 -4.67
CA ARG A 132 -13.65 16.14 -4.85
C ARG A 132 -13.38 15.18 -6.00
N GLN A 133 -12.42 15.51 -6.85
CA GLN A 133 -11.90 14.59 -7.85
C GLN A 133 -10.85 13.66 -7.21
N ASN A 134 -11.08 12.36 -7.39
CA ASN A 134 -10.25 11.28 -6.91
C ASN A 134 -9.62 10.55 -8.08
N THR A 135 -8.44 9.99 -7.87
CA THR A 135 -7.75 9.16 -8.86
C THR A 135 -7.19 7.90 -8.22
N LEU A 136 -7.17 6.82 -8.97
CA LEU A 136 -6.55 5.54 -8.60
C LEU A 136 -5.74 5.03 -9.79
N GLU A 137 -4.54 4.55 -9.50
CA GLU A 137 -3.60 4.02 -10.48
C GLU A 137 -3.11 2.64 -10.02
N ILE A 138 -3.21 1.63 -10.88
CA ILE A 138 -2.55 0.34 -10.66
C ILE A 138 -1.05 0.52 -10.89
N ARG A 139 -0.22 0.07 -9.95
CA ARG A 139 1.23 0.18 -10.10
C ARG A 139 1.75 -0.84 -11.11
N ASP A 140 2.58 -0.35 -12.02
CA ASP A 140 3.37 -1.18 -12.90
C ASP A 140 4.22 -2.19 -12.10
N ASN A 141 4.44 -3.37 -12.66
CA ASN A 141 5.28 -4.42 -12.05
C ASN A 141 4.85 -4.87 -10.64
N SER A 142 3.61 -4.58 -10.23
CA SER A 142 3.08 -4.96 -8.90
C SER A 142 2.33 -6.29 -8.89
N PHE A 143 1.99 -6.82 -10.06
CA PHE A 143 1.27 -8.06 -10.24
C PHE A 143 2.05 -9.26 -9.71
N LYS A 144 1.40 -10.09 -8.91
CA LYS A 144 1.96 -11.31 -8.32
C LYS A 144 0.93 -12.42 -8.33
N GLU A 145 1.43 -13.65 -8.45
CA GLU A 145 0.64 -14.87 -8.34
C GLU A 145 0.41 -15.20 -6.85
N TYR A 146 -0.74 -15.81 -6.54
CA TYR A 146 -0.99 -16.43 -5.24
C TYR A 146 -0.47 -17.87 -5.29
N VAL A 147 0.46 -18.22 -4.41
CA VAL A 147 1.16 -19.52 -4.45
C VAL A 147 0.84 -20.41 -3.24
N SER A 148 0.75 -21.72 -3.45
CA SER A 148 0.42 -22.70 -2.42
C SER A 148 1.49 -22.89 -1.34
N GLU A 149 2.73 -22.44 -1.59
CA GLU A 149 3.79 -22.41 -0.56
C GLU A 149 3.39 -21.61 0.69
N LYS A 150 2.49 -20.63 0.51
CA LYS A 150 1.92 -19.80 1.58
C LYS A 150 0.40 -19.88 1.54
N ASN A 151 -0.11 -21.10 1.34
CA ASN A 151 -1.55 -21.38 1.37
C ASN A 151 -2.18 -20.89 2.68
N GLU A 152 -3.42 -20.41 2.62
CA GLU A 152 -4.14 -19.84 3.77
C GLU A 152 -3.45 -18.64 4.45
N GLU A 153 -2.39 -18.07 3.84
CA GLU A 153 -1.79 -16.81 4.24
C GLU A 153 -2.20 -15.68 3.29
N PHE A 154 -2.21 -14.45 3.80
CA PHE A 154 -2.45 -13.26 2.98
C PHE A 154 -1.22 -12.93 2.12
N GLN A 155 -1.40 -12.93 0.80
CA GLN A 155 -0.36 -12.61 -0.16
C GLN A 155 -0.76 -11.40 -1.00
N THR A 156 0.17 -10.47 -1.21
CA THR A 156 -0.05 -9.30 -2.07
C THR A 156 -0.11 -9.73 -3.53
N ILE A 157 -1.17 -9.35 -4.24
CA ILE A 157 -1.37 -9.68 -5.66
C ILE A 157 -1.26 -8.46 -6.59
N VAL A 158 -1.60 -7.26 -6.11
CA VAL A 158 -1.49 -6.01 -6.87
C VAL A 158 -1.40 -4.81 -5.94
N GLU A 159 -0.81 -3.71 -6.40
CA GLU A 159 -0.70 -2.46 -5.64
C GLU A 159 -1.38 -1.29 -6.37
N PHE A 160 -2.04 -0.42 -5.61
CA PHE A 160 -2.74 0.77 -6.11
C PHE A 160 -2.15 2.05 -5.51
N ASP A 161 -1.75 3.01 -6.35
CA ASP A 161 -1.47 4.40 -5.95
C ASP A 161 -2.78 5.17 -5.90
N CYS A 162 -3.19 5.53 -4.69
CA CYS A 162 -4.51 6.07 -4.40
C CYS A 162 -4.44 7.55 -4.01
N ARG A 163 -5.26 8.40 -4.64
CA ARG A 163 -5.28 9.85 -4.36
C ARG A 163 -6.68 10.34 -4.04
N GLY A 164 -6.96 10.49 -2.74
CA GLY A 164 -8.25 10.98 -2.23
C GLY A 164 -9.37 9.93 -2.18
N ILE A 165 -9.03 8.68 -2.50
CA ILE A 165 -9.91 7.52 -2.49
C ILE A 165 -9.15 6.33 -1.94
N GLU A 166 -9.85 5.39 -1.33
CA GLU A 166 -9.29 4.18 -0.75
C GLU A 166 -10.19 2.99 -1.14
N PRO A 167 -9.65 1.92 -1.75
CA PRO A 167 -10.39 0.68 -1.91
C PRO A 167 -10.68 0.02 -0.55
N THR A 168 -11.91 -0.44 -0.38
CA THR A 168 -12.45 -1.00 0.88
C THR A 168 -12.85 -2.46 0.75
N ALA A 169 -13.24 -2.91 -0.44
CA ALA A 169 -13.58 -4.30 -0.72
C ALA A 169 -13.12 -4.69 -2.13
N PHE A 170 -12.85 -5.98 -2.33
CA PHE A 170 -12.50 -6.59 -3.62
C PHE A 170 -13.42 -7.77 -3.90
N ASP A 171 -13.87 -7.89 -5.14
CA ASP A 171 -14.74 -8.96 -5.65
C ASP A 171 -13.96 -9.79 -6.67
N PHE A 172 -13.76 -11.07 -6.38
CA PHE A 172 -12.87 -11.96 -7.13
C PHE A 172 -13.38 -12.23 -8.55
N ARG A 173 -14.69 -12.50 -8.70
CA ARG A 173 -15.34 -12.83 -9.98
C ARG A 173 -14.56 -13.86 -10.81
N ASN A 174 -14.48 -13.67 -12.12
CA ASN A 174 -13.99 -14.62 -13.11
C ASN A 174 -12.68 -14.15 -13.75
N HIS A 175 -12.22 -14.87 -14.78
CA HIS A 175 -10.99 -14.61 -15.54
C HIS A 175 -9.70 -14.85 -14.74
N TRP A 176 -9.75 -15.85 -13.85
CA TRP A 176 -8.56 -16.36 -13.18
C TRP A 176 -8.01 -17.58 -13.92
N VAL A 177 -6.72 -17.85 -13.69
CA VAL A 177 -6.04 -19.06 -14.13
C VAL A 177 -5.49 -19.78 -12.90
N ALA A 178 -5.79 -21.07 -12.81
CA ALA A 178 -5.26 -21.96 -11.78
C ALA A 178 -4.33 -23.01 -12.40
N VAL A 179 -3.25 -23.36 -11.71
CA VAL A 179 -2.30 -24.40 -12.16
C VAL A 179 -2.27 -25.53 -11.14
N ALA A 180 -2.51 -26.77 -11.58
CA ALA A 180 -2.45 -27.96 -10.73
C ALA A 180 -1.04 -28.21 -10.22
N ALA A 181 -0.92 -28.57 -8.94
CA ALA A 181 0.38 -28.66 -8.27
C ALA A 181 1.27 -29.82 -8.74
N GLU A 182 0.69 -30.95 -9.12
CA GLU A 182 1.47 -32.14 -9.48
C GLU A 182 1.56 -32.35 -10.99
N SER A 183 0.50 -32.05 -11.73
CA SER A 183 0.44 -32.32 -13.18
C SER A 183 0.82 -31.14 -14.06
N GLY A 184 0.85 -29.93 -13.49
CA GLY A 184 0.95 -28.67 -14.24
C GLY A 184 -0.21 -28.45 -15.21
N ALA A 185 -1.36 -29.11 -15.02
CA ALA A 185 -2.58 -28.80 -15.77
C ALA A 185 -2.99 -27.35 -15.49
N VAL A 186 -3.32 -26.63 -16.56
CA VAL A 186 -3.76 -25.23 -16.49
C VAL A 186 -5.27 -25.22 -16.66
N PHE A 187 -5.95 -24.54 -15.75
CA PHE A 187 -7.38 -24.30 -15.79
C PHE A 187 -7.59 -22.81 -16.08
N ASP A 188 -8.05 -22.51 -17.28
CA ASP A 188 -8.43 -21.16 -17.71
C ASP A 188 -9.88 -20.84 -17.31
N ASP A 189 -10.28 -19.56 -17.39
CA ASP A 189 -11.64 -19.10 -17.11
C ASP A 189 -12.19 -19.49 -15.72
N VAL A 190 -11.32 -19.56 -14.71
CA VAL A 190 -11.71 -19.87 -13.32
C VAL A 190 -12.62 -18.77 -12.78
N ASP A 191 -13.84 -19.15 -12.38
CA ASP A 191 -14.85 -18.27 -11.77
C ASP A 191 -14.94 -18.49 -10.26
N LEU A 192 -14.61 -17.43 -9.52
CA LEU A 192 -14.55 -17.33 -8.07
C LEU A 192 -15.69 -16.46 -7.50
N SER A 193 -16.69 -16.09 -8.30
CA SER A 193 -17.82 -15.24 -7.88
C SER A 193 -18.67 -15.85 -6.76
N GLU A 194 -18.72 -17.18 -6.64
CA GLU A 194 -19.43 -17.89 -5.59
C GLU A 194 -18.58 -18.17 -4.33
N GLY A 195 -17.30 -17.78 -4.33
CA GLY A 195 -16.38 -18.06 -3.22
C GLY A 195 -15.81 -19.47 -3.20
N LEU A 196 -16.14 -20.30 -4.19
CA LEU A 196 -15.69 -21.67 -4.35
C LEU A 196 -15.53 -21.98 -5.85
N TRP A 197 -14.45 -22.68 -6.19
CA TRP A 197 -14.26 -23.28 -7.50
C TRP A 197 -13.71 -24.69 -7.34
N THR A 198 -14.17 -25.62 -8.17
CA THR A 198 -13.73 -27.02 -8.18
C THR A 198 -13.63 -27.53 -9.61
N ASP A 199 -12.61 -28.31 -9.90
CA ASP A 199 -12.44 -29.00 -11.19
C ASP A 199 -11.71 -30.34 -10.98
N TYR A 200 -11.40 -31.05 -12.06
CA TYR A 200 -10.79 -32.38 -12.02
C TYR A 200 -9.48 -32.41 -12.82
N ASP A 201 -8.39 -32.76 -12.16
CA ASP A 201 -7.11 -33.03 -12.80
C ASP A 201 -7.10 -34.44 -13.37
N GLU A 202 -7.38 -34.56 -14.68
CA GLU A 202 -7.41 -35.84 -15.40
C GLU A 202 -6.05 -36.58 -15.36
N LYS A 203 -4.93 -35.86 -15.28
CA LYS A 203 -3.60 -36.48 -15.30
C LYS A 203 -3.29 -37.17 -13.97
N MET A 204 -3.84 -36.66 -12.88
CA MET A 204 -3.57 -37.14 -11.52
C MET A 204 -4.80 -37.79 -10.87
N GLU A 205 -5.88 -37.94 -11.65
CA GLU A 205 -7.15 -38.56 -11.28
C GLU A 205 -7.71 -38.06 -9.94
N ARG A 206 -7.72 -36.74 -9.74
CA ARG A 206 -8.15 -36.11 -8.48
C ARG A 206 -8.86 -34.78 -8.69
N CYS A 207 -9.66 -34.38 -7.71
CA CYS A 207 -10.26 -33.04 -7.70
C CYS A 207 -9.23 -31.97 -7.30
N VAL A 208 -9.37 -30.80 -7.91
CA VAL A 208 -8.71 -29.55 -7.50
C VAL A 208 -9.78 -28.57 -7.02
N GLU A 209 -9.43 -27.75 -6.04
CA GLU A 209 -10.38 -26.82 -5.41
C GLU A 209 -9.68 -25.52 -4.98
N ILE A 210 -10.41 -24.41 -5.10
CA ILE A 210 -10.09 -23.11 -4.52
C ILE A 210 -11.28 -22.67 -3.68
N SER A 211 -11.06 -22.44 -2.38
CA SER A 211 -12.12 -22.06 -1.44
C SER A 211 -11.66 -21.02 -0.41
N GLU A 212 -12.55 -20.62 0.50
CA GLU A 212 -12.26 -19.70 1.61
C GLU A 212 -11.63 -18.36 1.19
N LEU A 213 -12.17 -17.75 0.12
CA LEU A 213 -11.68 -16.50 -0.43
C LEU A 213 -11.85 -15.34 0.55
N GLU A 214 -10.75 -14.67 0.86
CA GLU A 214 -10.71 -13.43 1.65
C GLU A 214 -9.80 -12.40 0.99
N SER A 215 -10.15 -11.12 1.13
CA SER A 215 -9.34 -10.01 0.64
C SER A 215 -9.18 -8.93 1.70
N LYS A 216 -8.05 -8.22 1.67
CA LYS A 216 -7.81 -7.03 2.49
C LYS A 216 -6.87 -6.06 1.81
N PHE A 217 -6.96 -4.79 2.21
CA PHE A 217 -6.03 -3.75 1.76
C PHE A 217 -5.06 -3.38 2.87
N THR A 218 -3.78 -3.25 2.53
CA THR A 218 -2.73 -2.86 3.48
C THR A 218 -1.97 -1.65 2.95
N ILE A 219 -1.72 -0.67 3.83
CA ILE A 219 -0.94 0.52 3.46
C ILE A 219 0.54 0.14 3.40
N LEU A 220 1.16 0.34 2.24
CA LEU A 220 2.60 0.21 2.06
C LEU A 220 3.30 1.52 2.44
N LYS A 221 4.33 1.41 3.29
CA LYS A 221 5.20 2.54 3.61
C LYS A 221 6.25 2.69 2.50
N LYS A 222 6.28 3.84 1.84
CA LYS A 222 7.40 4.26 1.00
C LYS A 222 8.67 4.43 1.82
#